data_AF-A0A176S2X8-F1
#
_entry.id   AF-A0A176S2X8-F1
#
_cell.length_a   1.000
_cell.length_b   1.000
_cell.length_c   1.000
_cell.angle_alpha   90.00
_cell.angle_beta   90.00
_cell.angle_gamma   90.00
#
_symmetry.space_group_name_H-M   'P 1'
#
loop_
_entity.id
_entity.type
_entity.pdbx_description
1 polymer ?
#
loop_
_entity_poly.entity_id
_entity_poly.type
_entity_poly.pdbx_seq_one_letter_code
_entity_poly.pdbx_strand_id
1 'polypeptide(L)'
;MLDDDTAVMSLRGTADLLSMDHKTLKAVGGNGPPKTLEPFADKGLTVGGNFVEVVARNSPHCHREIVVYTTQTIKSLIHTYALAFINDGLRQNQVHIGKRAIALSISLVQTALDVSTES
;
A
#
# COMPACT_ATOMS: atom_id res chain seq x y z
N MET A 1 12.10 -7.28 6.98
CA MET A 1 11.17 -8.43 6.87
C MET A 1 10.74 -8.80 8.27
N LEU A 2 9.63 -9.51 8.40
CA LEU A 2 9.23 -10.09 9.68
C LEU A 2 10.06 -11.35 9.97
N ASP A 3 9.95 -11.87 11.19
CA ASP A 3 10.67 -13.08 11.63
C ASP A 3 10.21 -14.35 10.87
N ASP A 4 9.05 -14.29 10.21
CA ASP A 4 8.51 -15.35 9.34
C ASP A 4 8.91 -15.15 7.86
N ASP A 5 9.95 -14.35 7.59
CA ASP A 5 10.42 -13.95 6.26
C ASP A 5 9.37 -13.21 5.41
N THR A 6 8.26 -12.74 5.99
CA THR A 6 7.27 -11.97 5.25
C THR A 6 7.78 -10.57 4.93
N ALA A 7 7.65 -10.19 3.65
CA ALA A 7 7.92 -8.84 3.19
C ALA A 7 6.79 -7.90 3.63
N VAL A 8 7.15 -6.84 4.34
CA VAL A 8 6.23 -5.81 4.81
C VAL A 8 6.83 -4.43 4.60
N MET A 9 5.97 -3.43 4.48
CA MET A 9 6.36 -2.02 4.45
C MET A 9 5.69 -1.28 5.60
N SER A 10 6.39 -0.33 6.21
CA SER A 10 5.78 0.50 7.25
C SER A 10 4.64 1.34 6.67
N LEU A 11 3.71 1.75 7.52
CA LEU A 11 2.62 2.64 7.12
C LEU A 11 3.17 3.94 6.49
N ARG A 12 4.27 4.49 7.01
CA ARG A 12 4.94 5.65 6.43
C ARG A 12 5.53 5.36 5.05
N GLY A 13 6.26 4.25 4.90
CA GLY A 13 6.82 3.85 3.61
C GLY A 13 5.74 3.60 2.55
N THR A 14 4.60 3.04 2.97
CA THR A 14 3.45 2.81 2.08
C THR A 14 2.78 4.12 1.66
N ALA A 15 2.66 5.08 2.58
CA ALA A 15 2.15 6.41 2.27
C ALA A 15 3.06 7.13 1.26
N ASP A 16 4.38 7.09 1.47
CA ASP A 16 5.36 7.66 0.56
C ASP A 16 5.33 6.98 -0.82
N LEU A 17 5.23 5.64 -0.86
CA LEU A 17 5.11 4.85 -2.09
C LEU A 17 3.93 5.32 -2.95
N LEU A 18 2.75 5.46 -2.33
CA LEU A 18 1.50 5.88 -2.98
C LEU A 18 1.39 7.41 -3.17
N SER A 19 2.36 8.18 -2.68
CA SER A 19 2.29 9.64 -2.63
C SER A 19 1.03 10.15 -1.93
N MET A 20 0.67 9.50 -0.83
CA MET A 20 -0.50 9.78 0.00
C MET A 20 -0.08 10.41 1.32
N ASP A 21 -0.91 11.28 1.88
CA ASP A 21 -0.68 11.79 3.24
C ASP A 21 -0.75 10.65 4.27
N HIS A 22 0.18 10.68 5.22
CA HIS A 22 0.31 9.68 6.28
C HIS A 22 -0.96 9.53 7.12
N LYS A 23 -1.66 10.64 7.44
CA LYS A 23 -2.93 10.60 8.19
C LYS A 23 -4.05 10.02 7.34
N THR A 24 -4.06 10.30 6.03
CA THR A 24 -5.02 9.68 5.11
C THR A 24 -4.86 8.18 5.09
N LEU A 25 -3.64 7.65 4.93
CA LEU A 25 -3.44 6.21 4.92
C LEU A 25 -3.78 5.57 6.29
N LYS A 26 -3.43 6.24 7.39
CA LYS A 26 -3.82 5.80 8.74
C LYS A 26 -5.34 5.73 8.92
N ALA A 27 -6.09 6.69 8.38
CA ALA A 27 -7.55 6.67 8.42
C ALA A 27 -8.12 5.52 7.59
N VAL A 28 -7.54 5.22 6.42
CA VAL A 28 -7.93 4.04 5.62
C VAL A 28 -7.68 2.75 6.41
N GLY A 29 -6.58 2.67 7.16
CA GLY A 29 -6.28 1.50 7.97
C GLY A 29 -7.26 1.24 9.12
N GLY A 30 -7.75 2.32 9.75
CA GLY A 30 -8.70 2.21 10.87
C GLY A 30 -10.17 2.13 10.45
N ASN A 31 -10.55 2.82 9.38
CA ASN A 31 -11.96 2.97 8.96
C ASN A 31 -12.31 2.20 7.68
N GLY A 32 -11.33 1.54 7.06
CA GLY A 32 -11.45 0.98 5.72
C GLY A 32 -11.30 2.04 4.61
N PRO A 33 -11.28 1.60 3.34
CA PRO A 33 -11.25 2.52 2.22
C PRO A 33 -12.50 3.42 2.22
N PRO A 34 -12.38 4.70 1.78
CA PRO A 34 -13.54 5.55 1.55
C PRO A 34 -14.63 4.80 0.77
N LYS A 35 -15.90 5.02 1.09
CA LYS A 35 -17.04 4.40 0.39
C LYS A 35 -17.00 4.55 -1.13
N THR A 36 -16.40 5.64 -1.62
CA THR A 36 -16.21 5.90 -3.06
C THR A 36 -15.23 4.93 -3.72
N LEU A 37 -14.37 4.27 -2.93
CA LEU A 37 -13.39 3.29 -3.38
C LEU A 37 -13.85 1.84 -3.18
N GLU A 38 -14.88 1.59 -2.37
CA GLU A 38 -15.43 0.25 -2.14
C GLU A 38 -15.75 -0.52 -3.44
N PRO A 39 -16.34 0.10 -4.49
CA PRO A 39 -16.61 -0.61 -5.74
C PRO A 39 -15.35 -1.11 -6.47
N PHE A 40 -14.20 -0.53 -6.17
CA PHE A 40 -12.92 -0.81 -6.81
C PHE A 40 -11.97 -1.63 -5.95
N ALA A 41 -12.32 -1.84 -4.67
CA ALA A 41 -11.49 -2.57 -3.72
C ALA A 41 -11.59 -4.08 -3.95
N ASP A 42 -10.47 -4.78 -3.76
CA ASP A 42 -10.45 -6.24 -3.83
C ASP A 42 -11.40 -6.83 -2.76
N LYS A 43 -12.20 -7.83 -3.17
CA LYS A 43 -13.08 -8.54 -2.22
C LYS A 43 -12.23 -9.17 -1.12
N GLY A 44 -12.52 -8.82 0.13
CA GLY A 44 -11.76 -9.30 1.30
C GLY A 44 -10.55 -8.44 1.67
N LEU A 45 -10.36 -7.27 1.04
CA LEU A 45 -9.33 -6.32 1.45
C LEU A 45 -9.58 -5.84 2.89
N THR A 46 -8.80 -6.38 3.81
CA THR A 46 -8.69 -5.86 5.17
C THR A 46 -7.51 -4.89 5.17
N VAL A 47 -7.79 -3.58 5.19
CA VAL A 47 -6.74 -2.55 5.28
C VAL A 47 -6.24 -2.36 6.71
N GLY A 48 -6.66 -3.23 7.64
CA GLY A 48 -6.15 -3.25 9.01
C GLY A 48 -4.63 -3.36 9.00
N GLY A 49 -3.97 -2.38 9.59
CA GLY A 49 -2.52 -2.40 9.76
C GLY A 49 -2.13 -3.41 10.82
N ASN A 50 -1.15 -4.27 10.53
CA ASN A 50 -0.59 -5.18 11.52
C ASN A 50 0.37 -4.39 12.41
N PHE A 51 0.25 -4.56 13.72
CA PHE A 51 1.22 -4.02 14.67
C PHE A 51 2.35 -5.03 14.84
N VAL A 52 3.59 -4.57 14.71
CA VAL A 52 4.78 -5.39 14.84
C VAL A 52 5.79 -4.65 15.71
N GLU A 53 6.38 -5.35 16.68
CA GLU A 53 7.48 -4.83 17.49
C GLU A 53 8.79 -4.81 16.67
N VAL A 54 9.49 -3.68 16.73
CA VAL A 54 10.82 -3.58 16.14
C VAL A 54 11.87 -4.20 17.08
N VAL A 55 12.40 -5.36 16.70
CA VAL A 55 13.46 -6.07 17.45
C VAL A 55 14.88 -5.63 17.10
N ALA A 56 15.03 -4.79 16.08
CA ALA A 56 16.33 -4.33 15.59
C ALA A 56 16.99 -3.37 16.60
N ARG A 57 18.01 -3.86 17.33
CA ARG A 57 18.70 -3.13 18.40
C ARG A 57 19.30 -1.79 17.96
N ASN A 58 19.73 -1.67 16.71
CA ASN A 58 20.34 -0.45 16.18
C ASN A 58 19.30 0.57 15.67
N SER A 59 18.01 0.26 15.77
CA SER A 59 16.93 1.13 15.33
C SER A 59 16.53 2.11 16.44
N PRO A 60 16.30 3.39 16.13
CA PRO A 60 15.68 4.34 17.08
C PRO A 60 14.24 3.93 17.45
N HIS A 61 13.67 2.96 16.75
CA HIS A 61 12.35 2.40 17.01
C HIS A 61 12.39 1.06 17.74
N CYS A 62 13.56 0.58 18.20
CA CYS A 62 13.66 -0.67 18.95
C CYS A 62 12.66 -0.70 20.13
N HIS A 63 12.00 -1.83 20.33
CA HIS A 63 10.94 -2.06 21.33
C HIS A 63 9.67 -1.19 21.15
N ARG A 64 9.49 -0.59 19.97
CA ARG A 64 8.24 0.09 19.62
C ARG A 64 7.44 -0.73 18.64
N GLU A 65 6.14 -0.71 18.80
CA GLU A 65 5.21 -1.21 17.80
C GLU A 65 5.08 -0.21 16.65
N ILE A 66 5.19 -0.72 15.43
CA ILE A 66 4.91 0.04 14.22
C ILE A 66 3.80 -0.64 13.44
N VAL A 67 3.02 0.17 12.72
CA VAL A 67 2.05 -0.35 11.77
C VAL A 67 2.77 -0.72 10.48
N VAL A 68 2.57 -1.96 10.05
CA VAL A 68 3.09 -2.48 8.79
C VAL A 68 1.96 -3.00 7.89
N TYR A 69 2.19 -2.92 6.60
CA TYR A 69 1.34 -3.47 5.56
C TYR A 69 2.08 -4.59 4.84
N THR A 70 1.37 -5.70 4.61
CA THR A 70 1.90 -6.82 3.83
C THR A 70 1.94 -6.46 2.36
N THR A 71 2.73 -7.21 1.58
CA THR A 71 2.73 -7.12 0.13
C THR A 71 1.31 -7.22 -0.46
N GLN A 72 0.45 -8.08 0.10
CA GLN A 72 -0.93 -8.23 -0.37
C GLN A 72 -1.72 -6.93 -0.16
N THR A 73 -1.65 -6.32 1.02
CA THR A 73 -2.34 -5.05 1.30
C THR A 73 -1.84 -3.93 0.39
N ILE A 74 -0.52 -3.83 0.17
CA ILE A 74 0.08 -2.81 -0.71
C ILE A 74 -0.40 -3.00 -2.15
N LYS A 75 -0.39 -4.24 -2.66
CA LYS A 75 -0.89 -4.57 -4.01
C LYS A 75 -2.36 -4.19 -4.16
N SER A 76 -3.20 -4.55 -3.20
CA SER A 76 -4.62 -4.21 -3.23
C SER A 76 -4.86 -2.70 -3.16
N LEU A 77 -4.08 -1.95 -2.40
CA LEU A 77 -4.15 -0.48 -2.39
C LEU A 77 -3.79 0.10 -3.76
N ILE A 78 -2.68 -0.34 -4.37
CA ILE A 78 -2.29 0.08 -5.72
C ILE A 78 -3.43 -0.22 -6.71
N HIS A 79 -3.95 -1.45 -6.70
CA HIS A 79 -5.02 -1.87 -7.58
C HIS A 79 -6.30 -1.04 -7.41
N THR A 80 -6.73 -0.84 -6.16
CA THR A 80 -7.94 -0.05 -5.84
C THR A 80 -7.84 1.38 -6.37
N TYR A 81 -6.73 2.07 -6.12
CA TYR A 81 -6.55 3.47 -6.56
C TYR A 81 -6.33 3.58 -8.08
N ALA A 82 -5.66 2.61 -8.69
CA ALA A 82 -5.52 2.54 -10.15
C ALA A 82 -6.88 2.34 -10.83
N LEU A 83 -7.67 1.38 -10.36
CA LEU A 83 -8.98 1.09 -10.95
C LEU A 83 -9.97 2.24 -10.74
N ALA A 84 -9.98 2.83 -9.53
CA ALA A 84 -10.79 4.02 -9.26
C ALA A 84 -10.39 5.20 -10.16
N PHE A 85 -9.10 5.37 -10.47
CA PHE A 85 -8.64 6.43 -11.37
C PHE A 85 -9.10 6.20 -12.81
N ILE A 86 -8.95 4.98 -13.33
CA ILE A 86 -9.37 4.64 -14.71
C ILE A 86 -10.87 4.85 -14.91
N ASN A 87 -11.67 4.71 -13.86
CA ASN A 87 -13.13 4.84 -13.90
C ASN A 87 -13.63 6.22 -13.43
N ASP A 88 -12.77 7.24 -13.37
CA ASP A 88 -13.11 8.59 -12.90
C ASP A 88 -13.77 8.63 -11.50
N GLY A 89 -13.52 7.60 -10.68
CA GLY A 89 -14.11 7.42 -9.35
C GLY A 89 -13.35 8.14 -8.22
N LEU A 90 -12.22 8.78 -8.54
CA LEU A 90 -11.41 9.53 -7.57
C LEU A 90 -11.88 10.99 -7.44
N ARG A 91 -11.86 11.49 -6.20
CA ARG A 91 -12.01 12.93 -5.94
C ARG A 91 -10.82 13.68 -6.52
N GLN A 92 -11.00 14.97 -6.85
CA GLN A 92 -9.92 15.79 -7.43
C GLN A 92 -8.64 15.77 -6.58
N ASN A 93 -8.77 15.80 -5.25
CA ASN A 93 -7.64 15.73 -4.33
C ASN A 93 -7.02 14.33 -4.19
N GLN A 94 -7.55 13.30 -4.82
CA GLN A 94 -7.03 11.93 -4.83
C GLN A 94 -6.47 11.51 -6.20
N VAL A 95 -6.72 12.30 -7.26
CA VAL A 95 -6.27 11.99 -8.63
C VAL A 95 -4.76 11.73 -8.71
N HIS A 96 -3.94 12.45 -7.94
CA HIS A 96 -2.50 12.24 -7.91
C HIS A 96 -2.11 10.85 -7.39
N ILE A 97 -2.86 10.32 -6.41
CA ILE A 97 -2.68 8.97 -5.86
C ILE A 97 -3.01 7.94 -6.94
N GLY A 98 -4.09 8.15 -7.70
CA GLY A 98 -4.46 7.32 -8.84
C GLY A 98 -3.39 7.25 -9.92
N LYS A 99 -2.87 8.41 -10.34
CA LYS A 99 -1.75 8.49 -11.30
C LYS A 99 -0.51 7.74 -10.79
N ARG A 100 -0.18 7.91 -9.51
CA ARG A 100 0.94 7.22 -8.88
C ARG A 100 0.73 5.70 -8.86
N ALA A 101 -0.48 5.25 -8.53
CA ALA A 101 -0.83 3.84 -8.52
C ALA A 101 -0.68 3.19 -9.90
N ILE A 102 -1.13 3.87 -10.97
CA ILE A 102 -0.93 3.40 -12.35
C ILE A 102 0.55 3.30 -12.71
N ALA A 103 1.35 4.32 -12.37
CA ALA A 103 2.79 4.30 -12.64
C ALA A 103 3.49 3.14 -11.92
N LEU A 104 3.09 2.85 -10.67
CA LEU A 104 3.58 1.69 -9.92
C LEU A 104 3.16 0.37 -10.57
N SER A 105 1.88 0.23 -10.98
CA SER A 105 1.42 -0.96 -11.71
C SER A 105 2.22 -1.20 -12.99
N ILE A 106 2.49 -0.16 -13.78
CA ILE A 106 3.32 -0.26 -15.00
C ILE A 106 4.73 -0.72 -14.65
N SER A 107 5.35 -0.12 -13.63
CA SER A 107 6.72 -0.47 -13.21
C SER A 107 6.82 -1.92 -12.71
N LEU A 108 5.80 -2.39 -11.99
CA LEU A 108 5.71 -3.78 -11.52
C LEU A 108 5.56 -4.78 -12.67
N VAL A 109 4.73 -4.44 -13.67
CA VAL A 109 4.57 -5.26 -14.88
C VAL A 109 5.88 -5.33 -15.67
N GLN A 110 6.55 -4.19 -15.88
CA GLN A 110 7.86 -4.15 -16.55
C GLN A 110 8.89 -5.01 -15.82
N THR A 111 9.03 -4.83 -14.51
CA THR A 111 9.95 -5.64 -13.69
C THR A 111 9.64 -7.14 -13.79
N ALA A 112 8.36 -7.53 -13.78
CA ALA A 112 7.98 -8.93 -13.91
C ALA A 112 8.31 -9.51 -15.30
N LEU A 113 8.14 -8.72 -16.36
CA LEU A 113 8.49 -9.10 -17.73
C LEU A 113 10.01 -9.23 -17.91
N ASP A 114 10.78 -8.29 -17.38
CA ASP A 114 12.24 -8.32 -17.44
C ASP A 114 12.78 -9.59 -16.76
N VAL A 115 12.33 -9.87 -15.52
CA VAL A 115 12.71 -11.11 -14.80
C VAL A 115 12.31 -12.37 -15.58
N SER A 116 11.14 -12.37 -16.22
CA SER A 116 10.64 -13.55 -16.95
C SER A 116 11.34 -13.77 -18.30
N THR A 117 11.97 -12.75 -18.87
CA THR A 117 12.64 -12.81 -20.18
C THR A 117 14.15 -12.97 -20.07
N GLU A 118 14.73 -12.65 -18.91
CA GLU A 118 16.13 -12.94 -18.55
C GLU A 118 16.32 -14.35 -17.93
N SER A 119 15.22 -15.10 -17.73
CA SER A 119 15.20 -16.49 -17.26
C SER A 119 15.29 -17.50 -18.40
#